data_AF-A8TS12-F1
#
_entry.id   AF-A8TS12-F1
#
_cell.length_a   1.000
_cell.length_b   1.000
_cell.length_c   1.000
_cell.angle_alpha   90.00
_cell.angle_beta   90.00
_cell.angle_gamma   90.00
#
_symmetry.space_group_name_H-M   'P 1'
#
loop_
_entity.id
_entity.type
_entity.pdbx_description
1 polymer ?
#
loop_
_entity_poly.entity_id
_entity_poly.type
_entity_poly.pdbx_seq_one_letter_code
_entity_poly.pdbx_strand_id
1 'polypeptide(L)'
;MRTGISFTVSTADRARLEAIVADRNSPQKHVWRCRIVLLTAAGLGTNAIMREAGVAKTAVWRWQERFAAEGVDGLLRDKTRPSRIPPLDPSVAERVVALTLTDPPGETTHWTAATMAAQTGISVSSVQRIWRAHGLAPHRIRQFKLSNDPEFVTKLRDVVGLYVDPPAHAIVLSVDEKSQIQALDRTQPGLPLKKGRAGTMTHDYKRHGTTTLFAALISTHRANTRWAESGSMRRFISCTARPTVNWR
;
A
#
# COMPACT_ATOMS: atom_id res chain seq x y z
N MET A 1 -39.38 24.34 20.97
CA MET A 1 -38.93 23.33 19.98
C MET A 1 -39.85 23.37 18.77
N ARG A 2 -39.52 22.69 17.66
CA ARG A 2 -40.46 22.49 16.54
C ARG A 2 -41.60 21.58 17.01
N THR A 3 -42.83 21.85 16.58
CA THR A 3 -43.99 21.00 16.85
C THR A 3 -43.69 19.57 16.39
N GLY A 4 -43.80 18.58 17.29
CA GLY A 4 -43.56 17.16 16.99
C GLY A 4 -42.18 16.60 17.35
N ILE A 5 -41.25 17.40 17.90
CA ILE A 5 -39.95 16.90 18.39
C ILE A 5 -39.77 17.31 19.85
N SER A 6 -39.68 16.31 20.73
CA SER A 6 -39.39 16.44 22.17
C SER A 6 -38.41 15.35 22.57
N PHE A 7 -37.39 15.70 23.36
CA PHE A 7 -36.43 14.73 23.90
C PHE A 7 -36.09 15.09 25.34
N THR A 8 -35.75 14.09 26.14
CA THR A 8 -35.21 14.25 27.49
C THR A 8 -33.73 13.92 27.47
N VAL A 9 -32.92 14.73 28.15
CA VAL A 9 -31.47 14.47 28.27
C VAL A 9 -31.23 13.74 29.58
N SER A 10 -30.71 12.52 29.51
CA SER A 10 -30.34 11.75 30.70
C SER A 10 -29.17 12.41 31.43
N THR A 11 -28.98 12.12 32.72
CA THR A 11 -27.84 12.64 33.49
C THR A 11 -26.51 12.22 32.86
N ALA A 12 -26.43 10.99 32.32
CA ALA A 12 -25.25 10.49 31.64
C ALA A 12 -24.98 11.26 30.33
N ASP A 13 -26.01 11.50 29.52
CA ASP A 13 -25.85 12.27 28.28
C ASP A 13 -25.50 13.74 28.57
N ARG A 14 -26.09 14.34 29.61
CA ARG A 14 -25.75 15.69 30.05
C ARG A 14 -24.26 15.79 30.41
N ALA A 15 -23.73 14.85 31.20
CA ALA A 15 -22.31 14.83 31.56
C ALA A 15 -21.41 14.68 30.31
N ARG A 16 -21.79 13.82 29.35
CA ARG A 16 -21.06 13.66 28.08
C ARG A 16 -21.06 14.96 27.25
N LEU A 17 -22.21 15.61 27.12
CA LEU A 17 -22.35 16.87 26.38
C LEU A 17 -21.54 17.99 27.02
N GLU A 18 -21.57 18.11 28.35
CA GLU A 18 -20.81 19.10 29.11
C GLU A 18 -19.30 18.86 28.98
N ALA A 19 -18.84 17.61 29.02
CA ALA A 19 -17.44 17.26 28.78
C ALA A 19 -16.95 17.68 27.38
N ILE A 20 -17.76 17.45 26.33
CA ILE A 20 -17.43 17.87 24.96
C ILE A 20 -17.34 19.40 24.86
N VAL A 21 -18.23 20.13 25.54
CA VAL A 21 -18.25 21.60 25.51
C VAL A 21 -17.09 22.20 26.31
N ALA A 22 -16.65 21.55 27.38
CA ALA A 22 -15.56 22.00 28.23
C ALA A 22 -14.16 21.71 27.64
N ASP A 23 -14.03 20.67 26.82
CA ASP A 23 -12.77 20.31 26.17
C ASP A 23 -12.35 21.35 25.12
N ARG A 24 -11.17 21.96 25.33
CA ARG A 24 -10.58 22.95 24.43
C ARG A 24 -10.15 22.37 23.09
N ASN A 25 -9.94 21.06 22.99
CA ASN A 25 -9.54 20.38 21.76
C ASN A 25 -10.74 19.92 20.92
N SER A 26 -11.97 20.04 21.43
CA SER A 26 -13.17 19.63 20.69
C SER A 26 -13.35 20.49 19.44
N PRO A 27 -13.60 19.88 18.26
CA PRO A 27 -13.94 20.64 17.06
C PRO A 27 -15.14 21.53 17.35
N GLN A 28 -15.04 22.81 16.97
CA GLN A 28 -16.11 23.79 17.25
C GLN A 28 -17.48 23.33 16.74
N LYS A 29 -17.48 22.55 15.65
CA LYS A 29 -18.69 21.93 15.11
C LYS A 29 -19.43 21.01 16.08
N HIS A 30 -18.71 20.28 16.94
CA HIS A 30 -19.32 19.42 17.95
C HIS A 30 -19.78 20.23 19.15
N VAL A 31 -18.99 21.24 19.56
CA VAL A 31 -19.31 22.12 20.69
C VAL A 31 -20.65 22.81 20.48
N TRP A 32 -20.87 23.49 19.35
CA TRP A 32 -22.14 24.18 19.13
C TRP A 32 -23.33 23.23 18.95
N ARG A 33 -23.13 22.01 18.42
CA ARG A 33 -24.16 20.95 18.37
C ARG A 33 -24.58 20.52 19.78
N CYS A 34 -23.61 20.30 20.68
CA CYS A 34 -23.88 19.92 22.06
C CYS A 34 -24.54 21.07 22.83
N ARG A 35 -24.11 22.32 22.61
CA ARG A 35 -24.75 23.51 23.21
C ARG A 35 -26.23 23.63 22.83
N ILE A 36 -26.60 23.36 21.58
CA ILE A 36 -28.02 23.34 21.17
C ILE A 36 -28.84 22.41 22.07
N VAL A 37 -28.34 21.20 22.33
CA VAL A 37 -29.05 20.19 23.14
C VAL A 37 -29.10 20.59 24.61
N LEU A 38 -27.99 21.09 25.18
CA LEU A 38 -27.94 21.57 26.57
C LEU A 38 -28.88 22.75 26.81
N LEU A 39 -28.91 23.74 25.91
CA LEU A 39 -29.81 24.89 26.01
C LEU A 39 -31.28 24.48 25.84
N THR A 40 -31.55 23.50 24.98
CA THR A 40 -32.89 22.91 24.85
C THR A 40 -33.32 22.23 26.15
N ALA A 41 -32.42 21.45 26.78
CA ALA A 41 -32.66 20.79 28.05
C ALA A 41 -32.81 21.77 29.23
N ALA A 42 -32.23 22.96 29.13
CA ALA A 42 -32.43 24.07 30.07
C ALA A 42 -33.75 24.83 29.83
N GLY A 43 -34.59 24.40 28.89
CA GLY A 43 -35.91 24.99 28.64
C GLY A 43 -35.90 26.25 27.76
N LEU A 44 -34.77 26.60 27.14
CA LEU A 44 -34.70 27.79 26.29
C LEU A 44 -35.53 27.62 25.01
N GLY A 45 -36.20 28.70 24.62
CA GLY A 45 -36.89 28.77 23.34
C GLY A 45 -35.93 28.80 22.14
N THR A 46 -36.40 28.37 20.97
CA THR A 46 -35.60 28.27 19.74
C THR A 46 -34.87 29.58 19.40
N ASN A 47 -35.50 30.74 19.57
CA ASN A 47 -34.88 32.04 19.28
C ASN A 47 -33.73 32.36 20.23
N ALA A 48 -33.83 31.96 21.51
CA ALA A 48 -32.74 32.14 22.46
C ALA A 48 -31.56 31.21 22.12
N ILE A 49 -31.85 29.95 21.77
CA ILE A 49 -30.84 28.98 21.33
C ILE A 49 -30.10 29.48 20.08
N MET A 50 -30.81 30.08 19.11
CA MET A 50 -30.18 30.64 17.90
C MET A 50 -29.18 31.75 18.22
N ARG A 51 -29.54 32.67 19.14
CA ARG A 51 -28.64 33.76 19.56
C ARG A 51 -27.42 33.23 20.30
N GLU A 52 -27.63 32.30 21.22
CA GLU A 52 -26.56 31.76 22.07
C GLU A 52 -25.59 30.86 21.30
N ALA A 53 -26.11 30.00 20.42
CA ALA A 53 -25.30 29.07 19.63
C ALA A 53 -24.79 29.68 18.31
N GLY A 54 -25.25 30.88 17.92
CA GLY A 54 -24.83 31.57 16.69
C GLY A 54 -25.23 30.84 15.40
N VAL A 55 -26.36 30.11 15.40
CA VAL A 55 -26.79 29.29 14.26
C VAL A 55 -28.21 29.59 13.80
N ALA A 56 -28.47 29.30 12.52
CA ALA A 56 -29.81 29.44 11.95
C ALA A 56 -30.81 28.43 12.55
N LYS A 57 -32.09 28.81 12.55
CA LYS A 57 -33.23 28.00 13.03
C LYS A 57 -33.25 26.57 12.48
N THR A 58 -32.95 26.40 11.19
CA THR A 58 -32.91 25.10 10.50
C THR A 58 -31.80 24.19 11.03
N ALA A 59 -30.66 24.77 11.42
CA ALA A 59 -29.57 24.01 12.04
C ALA A 59 -29.93 23.54 13.45
N VAL A 60 -30.58 24.40 14.26
CA VAL A 60 -31.09 24.04 15.60
C VAL A 60 -32.02 22.84 15.49
N TRP A 61 -33.02 22.91 14.61
CA TRP A 61 -33.98 21.83 14.41
C TRP A 61 -33.33 20.53 13.97
N ARG A 62 -32.40 20.59 13.00
CA ARG A 62 -31.69 19.41 12.49
C ARG A 62 -30.94 18.66 13.60
N TRP A 63 -30.33 19.37 14.54
CA TRP A 63 -29.56 18.74 15.62
C TRP A 63 -30.42 18.30 16.79
N GLN A 64 -31.52 19.01 17.09
CA GLN A 64 -32.55 18.53 18.02
C GLN A 64 -33.17 17.21 17.54
N GLU A 65 -33.52 17.13 16.26
CA GLU A 65 -34.05 15.92 15.63
C GLU A 65 -33.05 14.78 15.66
N ARG A 66 -31.78 15.06 15.32
CA ARG A 66 -30.74 14.03 15.32
C ARG A 66 -30.42 13.54 16.72
N PHE A 67 -30.39 14.41 17.72
CA PHE A 67 -30.21 13.98 19.12
C PHE A 67 -31.37 13.09 19.57
N ALA A 68 -32.61 13.45 19.22
CA ALA A 68 -33.78 12.63 19.56
C ALA A 68 -33.73 11.22 18.93
N ALA A 69 -33.10 11.06 17.76
CA ALA A 69 -33.01 9.79 17.04
C ALA A 69 -31.74 8.96 17.34
N GLU A 70 -30.59 9.62 17.49
CA GLU A 70 -29.25 8.98 17.52
C GLU A 70 -28.45 9.33 18.79
N GLY A 71 -29.01 10.12 19.72
CA GLY A 71 -28.34 10.52 20.97
C GLY A 71 -27.09 11.39 20.76
N VAL A 72 -26.16 11.32 21.73
CA VAL A 72 -24.90 12.09 21.70
C VAL A 72 -24.03 11.70 20.50
N ASP A 73 -23.98 10.41 20.15
CA ASP A 73 -23.13 9.91 19.06
C ASP A 73 -23.58 10.46 17.69
N GLY A 74 -24.89 10.68 17.52
CA GLY A 74 -25.44 11.35 16.35
C GLY A 74 -24.95 12.79 16.15
N LEU A 75 -24.59 13.49 17.23
CA LEU A 75 -24.06 14.86 17.15
C LEU A 75 -22.61 14.89 16.66
N LEU A 76 -21.84 13.86 16.97
CA LEU A 76 -20.42 13.73 16.63
C LEU A 76 -20.21 13.21 15.21
N ARG A 77 -21.22 12.54 14.65
CA ARG A 77 -21.16 11.96 13.30
C ARG A 77 -21.75 12.89 12.24
N ASP A 78 -20.98 13.14 11.18
CA ASP A 78 -21.51 13.73 9.95
C ASP A 78 -22.16 12.63 9.10
N LYS A 79 -23.34 12.89 8.53
CA LYS A 79 -23.98 11.93 7.63
C LYS A 79 -23.13 11.81 6.37
N THR A 80 -22.76 10.59 6.02
CA THR A 80 -22.13 10.29 4.74
C THR A 80 -23.04 10.79 3.62
N ARG A 81 -22.57 11.78 2.86
CA ARG A 81 -23.29 12.25 1.68
C ARG A 81 -23.10 11.18 0.60
N PRO A 82 -24.18 10.67 -0.02
CA PRO A 82 -24.02 9.80 -1.18
C PRO A 82 -23.25 10.56 -2.26
N SER A 83 -22.30 9.88 -2.91
CA SER A 83 -21.55 10.47 -4.01
C SER A 83 -22.52 10.95 -5.09
N ARG A 84 -22.23 12.12 -5.68
CA ARG A 84 -23.06 12.69 -6.77
C ARG A 84 -23.16 11.76 -7.97
N ILE A 85 -22.10 11.00 -8.24
CA ILE A 85 -22.04 10.02 -9.32
C ILE A 85 -22.28 8.65 -8.67
N PRO A 86 -23.30 7.88 -9.12
CA PRO A 86 -23.51 6.53 -8.65
C PRO A 86 -22.25 5.68 -8.83
N PRO A 87 -21.94 4.78 -7.88
CA PRO A 87 -20.91 3.77 -8.09
C PRO A 87 -21.17 2.97 -9.37
N LEU A 88 -20.11 2.43 -9.97
CA LEU A 88 -20.28 1.46 -11.05
C LEU A 88 -21.04 0.25 -10.52
N ASP A 89 -21.90 -0.30 -11.37
CA ASP A 89 -22.61 -1.53 -11.05
C ASP A 89 -21.61 -2.66 -10.78
N PRO A 90 -21.80 -3.49 -9.73
CA PRO A 90 -20.92 -4.60 -9.41
C PRO A 90 -20.69 -5.55 -10.60
N SER A 91 -21.70 -5.77 -11.44
CA SER A 91 -21.59 -6.63 -12.63
C SER A 91 -20.55 -6.14 -13.63
N VAL A 92 -20.32 -4.83 -13.71
CA VAL A 92 -19.30 -4.24 -14.58
C VAL A 92 -17.90 -4.52 -14.03
N ALA A 93 -17.73 -4.48 -12.71
CA ALA A 93 -16.47 -4.83 -12.08
C ALA A 93 -16.15 -6.33 -12.27
N GLU A 94 -17.14 -7.20 -12.08
CA GLU A 94 -17.01 -8.64 -12.32
C GLU A 94 -16.62 -8.94 -13.77
N ARG A 95 -17.26 -8.28 -14.74
CA ARG A 95 -16.91 -8.42 -16.16
C ARG A 95 -15.46 -8.01 -16.44
N VAL A 96 -14.99 -6.90 -15.88
CA VAL A 96 -13.59 -6.45 -16.03
C VAL A 96 -12.63 -7.48 -15.44
N VAL A 97 -12.93 -8.02 -14.25
CA VAL A 97 -12.09 -9.03 -13.60
C VAL A 97 -12.03 -10.30 -14.43
N ALA A 98 -13.17 -10.83 -14.89
CA ALA A 98 -13.24 -12.02 -15.72
C ALA A 98 -12.46 -11.85 -17.04
N LEU A 99 -12.61 -10.71 -17.71
CA LEU A 99 -11.91 -10.42 -18.96
C LEU A 99 -10.40 -10.25 -18.76
N THR A 100 -9.97 -9.78 -17.58
CA THR A 100 -8.54 -9.65 -17.26
C THR A 100 -7.84 -11.02 -17.21
N LEU A 101 -8.58 -12.11 -17.02
CA LEU A 101 -8.04 -13.48 -16.99
C LEU A 101 -7.94 -14.12 -18.38
N THR A 102 -8.51 -13.51 -19.41
CA THR A 102 -8.42 -13.98 -20.80
C THR A 102 -7.33 -13.22 -21.54
N ASP A 103 -6.95 -13.71 -22.72
CA ASP A 103 -6.02 -12.99 -23.57
C ASP A 103 -6.63 -11.69 -24.11
N PRO A 104 -5.86 -10.60 -24.20
CA PRO A 104 -6.31 -9.36 -24.81
C PRO A 104 -6.48 -9.53 -26.33
N PRO A 105 -7.42 -8.79 -26.95
CA PRO A 105 -7.56 -8.82 -28.40
C PRO A 105 -6.32 -8.21 -29.09
N GLY A 106 -5.90 -8.82 -30.20
CA GLY A 106 -4.78 -8.37 -31.03
C GLY A 106 -3.42 -8.94 -30.61
N GLU A 107 -2.34 -8.40 -31.20
CA GLU A 107 -0.94 -8.83 -30.95
C GLU A 107 -0.35 -8.20 -29.67
N THR A 108 -1.11 -8.21 -28.57
CA THR A 108 -0.63 -7.66 -27.30
C THR A 108 -0.43 -8.77 -26.28
N THR A 109 0.67 -8.72 -25.54
CA THR A 109 0.98 -9.77 -24.54
C THR A 109 0.19 -9.60 -23.24
N HIS A 110 -0.40 -8.43 -22.99
CA HIS A 110 -1.12 -8.14 -21.75
C HIS A 110 -2.19 -7.06 -21.94
N TRP A 111 -3.23 -7.11 -21.10
CA TRP A 111 -4.24 -6.05 -21.03
C TRP A 111 -3.64 -4.72 -20.60
N THR A 112 -3.85 -3.69 -21.41
CA THR A 112 -3.60 -2.30 -21.02
C THR A 112 -4.89 -1.69 -20.49
N ALA A 113 -4.79 -0.70 -19.59
CA ALA A 113 -5.99 -0.07 -19.04
C ALA A 113 -6.84 0.63 -20.14
N ALA A 114 -6.19 1.11 -21.21
CA ALA A 114 -6.85 1.72 -22.35
C ALA A 114 -7.62 0.69 -23.21
N THR A 115 -7.02 -0.46 -23.51
CA THR A 115 -7.69 -1.53 -24.27
C THR A 115 -8.85 -2.13 -23.49
N MET A 116 -8.65 -2.40 -22.21
CA MET A 116 -9.72 -2.87 -21.31
C MET A 116 -10.88 -1.87 -21.23
N ALA A 117 -10.58 -0.56 -21.15
CA ALA A 117 -11.59 0.50 -21.14
C ALA A 117 -12.40 0.54 -22.45
N ALA A 118 -11.72 0.48 -23.60
CA ALA A 118 -12.37 0.44 -24.91
C ALA A 118 -13.27 -0.80 -25.06
N GLN A 119 -12.81 -1.97 -24.58
CA GLN A 119 -13.56 -3.21 -24.67
C GLN A 119 -14.78 -3.27 -23.74
N THR A 120 -14.69 -2.67 -22.56
CA THR A 120 -15.74 -2.76 -21.53
C THR A 120 -16.66 -1.54 -21.47
N GLY A 121 -16.35 -0.47 -22.20
CA GLY A 121 -17.14 0.76 -22.30
C GLY A 121 -17.06 1.66 -21.06
N ILE A 122 -16.02 1.52 -20.23
CA ILE A 122 -15.83 2.34 -19.01
C ILE A 122 -14.57 3.20 -19.09
N SER A 123 -14.46 4.19 -18.21
CA SER A 123 -13.27 5.03 -18.15
C SER A 123 -12.02 4.24 -17.74
N VAL A 124 -10.86 4.64 -18.28
CA VAL A 124 -9.54 4.08 -17.89
C VAL A 124 -9.31 4.16 -16.37
N SER A 125 -9.71 5.27 -15.75
CA SER A 125 -9.62 5.45 -14.30
C SER A 125 -10.46 4.43 -13.51
N SER A 126 -11.60 4.01 -14.07
CA SER A 126 -12.46 3.00 -13.48
C SER A 126 -11.86 1.61 -13.58
N VAL A 127 -11.33 1.24 -14.75
CA VAL A 127 -10.57 -0.02 -14.93
C VAL A 127 -9.43 -0.10 -13.92
N GLN A 128 -8.60 0.95 -13.83
CA GLN A 128 -7.48 0.97 -12.89
C GLN A 128 -7.92 0.87 -11.44
N ARG A 129 -9.05 1.50 -11.08
CA ARG A 129 -9.62 1.40 -9.72
C ARG A 129 -10.08 -0.02 -9.42
N ILE A 130 -10.74 -0.68 -10.38
CA ILE A 130 -11.15 -2.09 -10.27
C ILE A 130 -9.91 -2.97 -10.10
N TRP A 131 -8.91 -2.84 -10.97
CA TRP A 131 -7.66 -3.61 -10.84
C TRP A 131 -6.97 -3.40 -9.50
N ARG A 132 -6.87 -2.16 -9.00
CA ARG A 132 -6.28 -1.89 -7.68
C ARG A 132 -7.09 -2.52 -6.54
N ALA A 133 -8.42 -2.43 -6.59
CA ALA A 133 -9.29 -3.00 -5.56
C ALA A 133 -9.20 -4.53 -5.50
N HIS A 134 -8.99 -5.18 -6.66
CA HIS A 134 -8.85 -6.64 -6.77
C HIS A 134 -7.39 -7.14 -6.79
N GLY A 135 -6.40 -6.25 -6.61
CA GLY A 135 -4.98 -6.61 -6.62
C GLY A 135 -4.45 -7.12 -7.98
N LEU A 136 -5.15 -6.82 -9.08
CA LEU A 136 -4.77 -7.26 -10.42
C LEU A 136 -3.69 -6.36 -11.02
N ALA A 137 -2.65 -6.97 -11.59
CA ALA A 137 -1.58 -6.27 -12.29
C ALA A 137 -1.22 -7.00 -13.60
N PRO A 138 -2.00 -6.82 -14.68
CA PRO A 138 -1.86 -7.61 -15.91
C PRO A 138 -0.50 -7.46 -16.61
N HIS A 139 0.14 -6.31 -16.43
CA HIS A 139 1.48 -6.02 -16.96
C HIS A 139 2.62 -6.68 -16.16
N ARG A 140 2.33 -7.27 -14.99
CA ARG A 140 3.34 -7.94 -14.16
C ARG A 140 3.29 -9.43 -14.40
N ILE A 141 4.34 -9.94 -15.01
CA ILE A 141 4.58 -11.37 -15.13
C ILE A 141 5.39 -11.80 -13.91
N ARG A 142 4.86 -12.74 -13.14
CA ARG A 142 5.66 -13.50 -12.16
C ARG A 142 6.05 -14.82 -12.80
N GLN A 143 7.35 -15.03 -12.97
CA GLN A 143 7.86 -16.34 -13.35
C GLN A 143 7.71 -17.26 -12.13
N PHE A 144 7.10 -18.41 -12.32
CA PHE A 144 7.17 -19.51 -11.35
C PHE A 144 7.79 -20.71 -12.06
N LYS A 145 8.69 -21.40 -11.37
CA LYS A 145 9.29 -22.63 -11.86
C LYS A 145 8.68 -23.79 -11.09
N LEU A 146 7.73 -24.47 -11.69
CA LEU A 146 7.27 -25.77 -11.21
C LEU A 146 8.19 -26.84 -11.79
N SER A 147 8.75 -27.70 -10.95
CA SER A 147 9.39 -28.93 -11.44
C SER A 147 8.29 -29.95 -11.75
N ASN A 148 8.34 -30.55 -12.93
CA ASN A 148 7.43 -31.65 -13.31
C ASN A 148 7.92 -33.03 -12.82
N ASP A 149 8.97 -33.06 -12.01
CA ASP A 149 9.53 -34.29 -11.44
C ASP A 149 8.57 -34.87 -10.37
N PRO A 150 8.05 -36.10 -10.55
CA PRO A 150 7.19 -36.75 -9.56
C PRO A 150 7.81 -36.85 -8.16
N GLU A 151 9.14 -36.87 -8.07
CA GLU A 151 9.89 -36.95 -6.82
C GLU A 151 10.39 -35.57 -6.33
N PHE A 152 9.96 -34.47 -6.95
CA PHE A 152 10.46 -33.12 -6.65
C PHE A 152 10.42 -32.78 -5.17
N VAL A 153 9.31 -33.11 -4.49
CA VAL A 153 9.14 -32.81 -3.07
C VAL A 153 10.13 -33.59 -2.22
N THR A 154 10.39 -34.85 -2.56
CA THR A 154 11.37 -35.70 -1.87
C THR A 154 12.77 -35.15 -2.06
N LYS A 155 13.18 -34.89 -3.30
CA LYS A 155 14.49 -34.30 -3.62
C LYS A 155 14.69 -32.93 -2.98
N LEU A 156 13.65 -32.10 -2.96
CA LEU A 156 13.66 -30.80 -2.30
C LEU A 156 13.88 -30.96 -0.80
N ARG A 157 13.18 -31.89 -0.15
CA ARG A 157 13.35 -32.17 1.28
C ARG A 157 14.74 -32.70 1.60
N ASP A 158 15.29 -33.57 0.77
CA ASP A 158 16.65 -34.09 0.94
C ASP A 158 17.68 -32.96 0.84
N VAL A 159 17.58 -32.11 -0.19
CA VAL A 159 18.49 -30.97 -0.39
C VAL A 159 18.34 -29.92 0.71
N VAL A 160 17.11 -29.55 1.10
CA VAL A 160 16.86 -28.58 2.19
C VAL A 160 17.29 -29.16 3.53
N GLY A 161 17.12 -30.47 3.73
CA GLY A 161 17.57 -31.20 4.91
C GLY A 161 19.06 -31.02 5.17
N LEU A 162 19.88 -31.03 4.10
CA LEU A 162 21.32 -30.76 4.21
C LEU A 162 21.65 -29.36 4.76
N TYR A 163 20.78 -28.36 4.59
CA TYR A 163 20.99 -27.02 5.15
C TYR A 163 20.47 -26.87 6.58
N VAL A 164 19.40 -27.59 6.92
CA VAL A 164 18.72 -27.46 8.22
C VAL A 164 19.36 -28.35 9.28
N ASP A 165 19.70 -29.58 8.92
CA ASP A 165 20.32 -30.57 9.81
C ASP A 165 21.41 -31.35 9.04
N PRO A 166 22.59 -30.74 8.81
CA PRO A 166 23.66 -31.39 8.07
C PRO A 166 24.17 -32.63 8.83
N PRO A 167 24.41 -33.76 8.15
CA PRO A 167 24.97 -34.95 8.79
C PRO A 167 26.29 -34.67 9.52
N ALA A 168 26.53 -35.41 10.62
CA ALA A 168 27.79 -35.29 11.36
C ALA A 168 28.99 -35.53 10.42
N HIS A 169 29.97 -34.61 10.47
CA HIS A 169 31.16 -34.59 9.60
C HIS A 169 30.92 -34.30 8.11
N ALA A 170 29.73 -33.82 7.71
CA ALA A 170 29.47 -33.35 6.34
C ALA A 170 29.81 -31.86 6.15
N ILE A 171 30.28 -31.51 4.94
CA ILE A 171 30.42 -30.12 4.49
C ILE A 171 29.43 -29.92 3.34
N VAL A 172 28.57 -28.90 3.45
CA VAL A 172 27.65 -28.53 2.37
C VAL A 172 28.21 -27.33 1.63
N LEU A 173 28.42 -27.50 0.32
CA LEU A 173 28.86 -26.46 -0.59
C LEU A 173 27.72 -26.09 -1.53
N SER A 174 27.18 -24.89 -1.37
CA SER A 174 26.26 -24.30 -2.37
C SER A 174 27.09 -23.55 -3.39
N VAL A 175 27.11 -23.98 -4.64
CA VAL A 175 27.77 -23.25 -5.73
C VAL A 175 26.72 -22.68 -6.65
N ASP A 176 26.77 -21.38 -6.89
CA ASP A 176 25.94 -20.70 -7.88
C ASP A 176 26.82 -20.09 -8.97
N GLU A 177 26.36 -20.21 -10.21
CA GLU A 177 26.99 -19.63 -11.37
C GLU A 177 26.13 -18.49 -11.90
N LYS A 178 26.74 -17.30 -11.97
CA LYS A 178 26.20 -16.19 -12.75
C LYS A 178 27.02 -16.02 -14.02
N SER A 179 26.58 -16.70 -15.07
CA SER A 179 27.17 -16.63 -16.42
C SER A 179 26.92 -15.28 -17.10
N GLN A 180 27.69 -14.98 -18.15
CA GLN A 180 27.46 -13.86 -19.07
C GLN A 180 27.46 -12.46 -18.42
N ILE A 181 28.18 -12.28 -17.31
CA ILE A 181 28.35 -10.95 -16.71
C ILE A 181 29.23 -10.13 -17.65
N GLN A 182 28.70 -9.00 -18.14
CA GLN A 182 29.48 -8.10 -18.99
C GLN A 182 30.55 -7.40 -18.14
N ALA A 183 31.82 -7.59 -18.51
CA ALA A 183 32.92 -6.86 -17.91
C ALA A 183 32.99 -5.47 -18.55
N LEU A 184 32.32 -4.51 -17.89
CA LEU A 184 32.22 -3.12 -18.35
C LEU A 184 33.11 -2.22 -17.49
N ASP A 185 33.92 -1.41 -18.16
CA ASP A 185 34.62 -0.29 -17.53
C ASP A 185 34.12 1.04 -18.11
N ARG A 186 34.12 2.09 -17.29
CA ARG A 186 33.68 3.42 -17.71
C ARG A 186 34.85 4.15 -18.36
N THR A 187 34.59 4.77 -19.51
CA THR A 187 35.64 5.45 -20.28
C THR A 187 36.26 6.63 -19.51
N GLN A 188 35.51 7.24 -18.59
CA GLN A 188 35.99 8.32 -17.72
C GLN A 188 35.40 8.20 -16.30
N PRO A 189 36.14 8.60 -15.26
CA PRO A 189 35.65 8.61 -13.89
C PRO A 189 34.47 9.59 -13.73
N GLY A 190 33.41 9.12 -13.06
CA GLY A 190 32.24 9.94 -12.76
C GLY A 190 32.58 11.09 -11.79
N LEU A 191 31.88 12.22 -11.91
CA LEU A 191 32.10 13.33 -10.98
C LEU A 191 31.46 13.01 -9.62
N PRO A 192 32.15 13.30 -8.51
CA PRO A 192 31.62 13.04 -7.18
C PRO A 192 30.38 13.89 -6.89
N LEU A 193 29.48 13.31 -6.09
CA LEU A 193 28.22 13.95 -5.71
C LEU A 193 28.50 15.21 -4.86
N LYS A 194 27.84 16.32 -5.19
CA LYS A 194 27.94 17.60 -4.44
C LYS A 194 26.54 18.11 -4.10
N LYS A 195 26.39 18.89 -3.03
CA LYS A 195 25.10 19.48 -2.64
C LYS A 195 24.51 20.26 -3.82
N GLY A 196 23.31 19.88 -4.27
CA GLY A 196 22.65 20.47 -5.44
C GLY A 196 23.03 19.86 -6.80
N ARG A 197 23.92 18.86 -6.86
CA ARG A 197 24.30 18.18 -8.11
C ARG A 197 24.44 16.67 -7.89
N ALA A 198 23.59 15.90 -8.57
CA ALA A 198 23.69 14.44 -8.57
C ALA A 198 25.04 13.99 -9.15
N GLY A 199 25.54 12.85 -8.68
CA GLY A 199 26.73 12.22 -9.26
C GLY A 199 26.49 11.93 -10.74
N THR A 200 27.48 12.21 -11.58
CA THR A 200 27.38 11.98 -13.03
C THR A 200 28.12 10.70 -13.39
N MET A 201 27.54 9.92 -14.30
CA MET A 201 28.17 8.74 -14.89
C MET A 201 28.18 8.91 -16.40
N THR A 202 29.31 8.59 -17.05
CA THR A 202 29.43 8.61 -18.50
C THR A 202 28.62 7.48 -19.14
N HIS A 203 27.93 7.82 -20.22
CA HIS A 203 27.14 6.86 -21.00
C HIS A 203 28.04 5.83 -21.69
N ASP A 204 29.20 6.28 -22.18
CA ASP A 204 30.15 5.43 -22.92
C ASP A 204 30.88 4.45 -22.00
N TYR A 205 31.02 3.21 -22.48
CA TYR A 205 31.67 2.13 -21.78
C TYR A 205 32.62 1.38 -22.73
N LYS A 206 33.67 0.78 -22.16
CA LYS A 206 34.54 -0.17 -22.87
C LYS A 206 34.10 -1.59 -22.54
N ARG A 207 33.87 -2.42 -23.57
CA ARG A 207 33.54 -3.84 -23.40
C ARG A 207 34.82 -4.65 -23.34
N HIS A 208 35.01 -5.37 -22.23
CA HIS A 208 36.12 -6.33 -22.07
C HIS A 208 35.66 -7.79 -22.25
N GLY A 209 34.52 -8.01 -22.92
CA GLY A 209 33.90 -9.31 -23.10
C GLY A 209 32.91 -9.68 -21.99
N THR A 210 32.65 -10.97 -21.84
CA THR A 210 31.81 -11.53 -20.76
C THR A 210 32.66 -12.39 -19.85
N THR A 211 32.34 -12.38 -18.56
CA THR A 211 32.95 -13.24 -17.55
C THR A 211 31.87 -14.01 -16.81
N THR A 212 32.25 -15.14 -16.22
CA THR A 212 31.37 -15.94 -15.37
C THR A 212 31.81 -15.78 -13.93
N LEU A 213 30.86 -15.44 -13.06
CA LEU A 213 31.09 -15.41 -11.61
C LEU A 213 30.60 -16.73 -11.01
N PHE A 214 31.50 -17.44 -10.34
CA PHE A 214 31.16 -18.55 -9.46
C PHE A 214 31.22 -18.08 -8.02
N ALA A 215 30.15 -18.29 -7.26
CA ALA A 215 30.11 -18.02 -5.83
C ALA A 215 29.81 -19.32 -5.10
N ALA A 216 30.57 -19.59 -4.03
CA ALA A 216 30.35 -20.74 -3.18
C ALA A 216 30.03 -20.29 -1.75
N LEU A 217 28.95 -20.82 -1.18
CA LEU A 217 28.61 -20.68 0.23
C LEU A 217 28.92 -22.01 0.93
N ILE A 218 29.73 -21.95 1.99
CA ILE A 218 30.09 -23.10 2.82
C ILE A 218 29.28 -23.00 4.12
N SER A 219 28.37 -23.94 4.36
CA SER A 219 27.76 -24.10 5.69
C SER A 219 28.51 -25.20 6.45
N THR A 220 29.03 -24.85 7.63
CA THR A 220 29.57 -25.82 8.60
C THR A 220 28.80 -25.65 9.90
N HIS A 221 28.72 -26.70 10.72
CA HIS A 221 27.98 -26.76 12.00
C HIS A 221 28.39 -25.67 13.03
N ARG A 222 29.47 -24.92 12.77
CA ARG A 222 29.79 -23.64 13.40
C ARG A 222 29.69 -22.56 12.34
N ALA A 223 28.72 -21.66 12.46
CA ALA A 223 28.58 -20.49 11.59
C ALA A 223 29.87 -19.66 11.58
N ASN A 224 30.73 -19.93 10.60
CA ASN A 224 31.89 -19.12 10.28
C ASN A 224 31.90 -18.97 8.76
N THR A 225 31.27 -17.91 8.29
CA THR A 225 31.30 -17.48 6.90
C THR A 225 32.73 -17.08 6.55
N ARG A 226 33.47 -17.98 5.90
CA ARG A 226 34.77 -17.65 5.29
C ARG A 226 34.57 -17.42 3.80
N TRP A 227 34.81 -16.19 3.36
CA TRP A 227 34.87 -15.82 1.96
C TRP A 227 36.24 -16.22 1.41
N ALA A 228 36.27 -17.13 0.43
CA ALA A 228 37.47 -17.43 -0.32
C ALA A 228 37.54 -16.49 -1.55
N GLU A 229 38.42 -15.48 -1.48
CA GLU A 229 38.74 -14.62 -2.63
C GLU A 229 39.71 -15.37 -3.56
N SER A 230 39.28 -15.72 -4.77
CA SER A 230 40.21 -16.14 -5.83
C SER A 230 40.89 -14.90 -6.43
N GLY A 231 42.17 -15.01 -6.82
CA GLY A 231 42.97 -13.87 -7.30
C GLY A 231 42.39 -13.10 -8.50
N SER A 232 41.50 -13.71 -9.29
CA SER A 232 40.74 -13.06 -10.37
C SER A 232 39.72 -12.05 -9.84
N MET A 233 39.15 -12.30 -8.66
CA MET A 233 38.16 -11.45 -7.99
C MET A 233 38.74 -10.08 -7.61
N ARG A 234 40.05 -9.97 -7.33
CA ARG A 234 40.69 -8.68 -6.97
C ARG A 234 40.74 -7.70 -8.13
N ARG A 235 40.98 -8.19 -9.36
CA ARG A 235 40.85 -7.36 -10.59
C ARG A 235 39.39 -7.02 -10.89
N PHE A 236 38.46 -7.94 -10.62
CA PHE A 236 37.03 -7.68 -10.81
C PHE A 236 36.51 -6.63 -9.82
N ILE A 237 36.86 -6.73 -8.53
CA ILE A 237 36.51 -5.76 -7.48
C ILE A 237 37.19 -4.41 -7.73
N SER A 238 38.43 -4.38 -8.25
CA SER A 238 39.07 -3.12 -8.63
C SER A 238 38.43 -2.44 -9.85
N CYS A 239 37.90 -3.21 -10.81
CA CYS A 239 37.12 -2.68 -11.94
C CYS A 239 35.67 -2.34 -11.57
N THR A 240 35.11 -2.90 -10.49
CA THR A 240 33.70 -2.75 -10.11
C THR A 240 33.50 -2.07 -8.76
N ALA A 241 34.48 -1.29 -8.28
CA ALA A 241 34.44 -0.61 -6.98
C ALA A 241 33.33 0.46 -6.88
N ARG A 242 32.11 0.01 -6.58
CA ARG A 242 31.27 0.36 -5.42
C ARG A 242 29.93 -0.41 -5.56
N PRO A 243 29.73 -1.51 -4.83
CA PRO A 243 28.43 -2.17 -4.81
C PRO A 243 27.50 -1.38 -3.88
N THR A 244 26.66 -0.49 -4.44
CA THR A 244 25.34 -0.23 -3.84
C THR A 244 24.42 -1.36 -4.29
N VAL A 245 24.59 -2.54 -3.70
CA VAL A 245 23.60 -3.61 -3.81
C VAL A 245 22.53 -3.31 -2.77
N ASN A 246 21.49 -2.61 -3.22
CA ASN A 246 20.27 -2.41 -2.47
C ASN A 246 19.40 -3.66 -2.69
N TRP A 247 19.38 -4.58 -1.73
CA TRP A 247 18.40 -5.66 -1.73
C TRP A 247 17.04 -5.05 -1.38
N ARG A 248 16.09 -5.14 -2.33
CA ARG A 248 14.65 -4.92 -2.08
C ARG A 248 13.97 -6.25 -1.86
#